data_AF-G0P2R6-F1
#
_entry.id   AF-G0P2R6-F1
#
_cell.length_a   1.000
_cell.length_b   1.000
_cell.length_c   1.000
_cell.angle_alpha   90.00
_cell.angle_beta   90.00
_cell.angle_gamma   90.00
#
_symmetry.space_group_name_H-M   'P 1'
#
loop_
_entity.id
_entity.type
_entity.pdbx_description
1 polymer ?
#
loop_
_entity_poly.entity_id
_entity_poly.type
_entity_poly.pdbx_seq_one_letter_code
_entity_poly.pdbx_strand_id
1 'polypeptide(L)' 'MKYCIESYSDDFETVTASCQTLSTSRRILNLCESGKPENNSGVTTRCCVKDLCNSYGVDKTKRSTNMESRI' A
#
# COMPACT_ATOMS: atom_id res chain seq x y z
N MET A 1 -10.48 -4.42 -15.28
CA MET A 1 -10.53 -4.55 -13.80
C MET A 1 -9.50 -3.60 -13.21
N LYS A 2 -9.88 -2.77 -12.22
CA LYS A 2 -9.00 -1.76 -11.62
C LYS A 2 -8.52 -2.27 -10.27
N TYR A 3 -7.22 -2.13 -10.01
CA TYR A 3 -6.57 -2.57 -8.79
C TYR A 3 -6.07 -1.37 -8.01
N CYS A 4 -6.17 -1.47 -6.70
CA CYS A 4 -5.63 -0.51 -5.76
C CYS A 4 -4.32 -1.08 -5.22
N ILE A 5 -3.27 -0.27 -5.28
CA ILE A 5 -1.92 -0.62 -4.81
C ILE A 5 -1.54 0.38 -3.74
N GLU A 6 -0.93 -0.11 -2.67
CA GLU A 6 -0.21 0.72 -1.69
C GLU A 6 1.17 0.15 -1.46
N SER A 7 2.12 1.03 -1.14
CA SER A 7 3.41 0.66 -0.59
C SER A 7 3.73 1.54 0.60
N TYR A 8 4.36 0.98 1.62
CA TYR A 8 4.79 1.73 2.79
C TYR A 8 6.10 1.18 3.35
N SER A 9 6.93 2.08 3.87
CA SER A 9 8.12 1.71 4.67
C SER A 9 7.69 1.12 6.02
N ASP A 10 8.58 0.34 6.64
CA ASP A 10 8.31 -0.31 7.93
C ASP A 10 7.98 0.68 9.07
N ASP A 11 8.52 1.91 8.99
CA ASP A 11 8.25 3.03 9.89
C ASP A 11 7.03 3.88 9.47
N PHE A 12 6.43 3.60 8.31
CA PHE A 12 5.32 4.34 7.72
C PHE A 12 5.61 5.83 7.44
N GLU A 13 6.88 6.25 7.40
CA GLU A 13 7.25 7.61 7.00
C GLU A 13 7.03 7.84 5.51
N THR A 14 7.27 6.82 4.69
CA THR A 14 7.04 6.86 3.25
C THR A 14 5.86 5.97 2.90
N VAL A 15 4.79 6.57 2.37
CA VAL A 15 3.60 5.85 1.91
C VAL A 15 3.21 6.31 0.52
N THR A 16 2.93 5.36 -0.37
CA THR A 16 2.32 5.62 -1.67
C THR A 16 1.04 4.81 -1.81
N ALA A 17 0.05 5.39 -2.48
CA ALA A 17 -1.21 4.74 -2.80
C ALA A 17 -1.61 5.13 -4.22
N SER A 18 -1.94 4.16 -5.06
CA SER A 18 -2.32 4.39 -6.45
C SER A 18 -3.38 3.41 -6.91
N CYS A 19 -4.05 3.77 -8.01
CA CYS A 19 -4.91 2.84 -8.72
C CYS A 19 -4.28 2.50 -10.07
N GLN A 20 -4.24 1.22 -10.41
CA GLN A 20 -3.70 0.76 -11.69
C GLN A 20 -4.67 -0.22 -12.35
N THR A 21 -4.87 -0.05 -13.65
CA THR A 21 -5.30 -1.13 -14.52
C THR A 21 -4.07 -1.98 -14.81
N LEU A 22 -4.12 -3.28 -14.49
CA LEU A 22 -3.00 -4.18 -14.74
C LEU A 22 -2.76 -4.25 -16.25
N SER A 23 -1.68 -3.62 -16.69
CA SER A 23 -1.08 -3.87 -18.00
C SER A 23 -0.28 -5.19 -17.95
N THR A 24 0.56 -5.46 -18.94
CA THR A 24 1.41 -6.66 -19.04
C THR A 24 2.47 -6.81 -17.94
N SER A 25 2.47 -6.00 -16.88
CA SER A 25 3.38 -6.13 -15.75
C SER A 25 3.07 -7.36 -14.91
N ARG A 26 3.75 -8.47 -15.21
CA ARG A 26 3.63 -9.75 -14.50
C ARG A 26 3.88 -9.63 -13.00
N ARG A 27 4.77 -8.73 -12.58
CA ARG A 27 5.07 -8.55 -11.14
C ARG A 27 3.84 -8.06 -10.38
N ILE A 28 3.16 -7.04 -10.90
CA ILE A 28 1.98 -6.47 -10.24
C ILE A 28 0.80 -7.45 -10.33
N LEU A 29 0.66 -8.16 -11.46
CA LEU A 29 -0.31 -9.25 -11.61
C LEU A 29 -0.11 -10.32 -10.52
N ASN A 30 1.11 -10.83 -10.36
CA ASN A 30 1.41 -11.84 -9.35
C ASN A 30 1.14 -11.33 -7.93
N LEU A 31 1.49 -10.08 -7.61
CA LEU A 31 1.18 -9.48 -6.32
C LEU A 31 -0.33 -9.49 -6.05
N CYS A 32 -1.12 -9.02 -7.01
CA CYS A 32 -2.57 -8.93 -6.88
C CYS A 32 -3.26 -10.30 -6.83
N GLU A 33 -2.81 -11.26 -7.64
CA GLU A 33 -3.34 -12.63 -7.66
C GLU A 33 -2.96 -13.43 -6.42
N SER A 34 -1.80 -13.18 -5.84
CA SER A 34 -1.36 -13.85 -4.61
C SER A 34 -2.25 -13.53 -3.41
N GLY A 35 -2.91 -12.36 -3.42
CA GLY A 35 -3.69 -11.82 -2.31
C GLY A 35 -2.86 -11.53 -1.05
N LYS A 36 -1.53 -11.62 -1.13
CA LYS A 36 -0.61 -11.44 0.01
C LYS A 36 0.27 -10.21 -0.21
N PRO A 37 0.62 -9.48 0.85
CA PRO A 37 1.64 -8.45 0.79
C PRO A 37 3.00 -9.02 0.36
N GLU A 38 3.76 -8.27 -0.43
CA GLU A 38 5.18 -8.53 -0.69
C GLU A 38 6.00 -7.56 0.18
N ASN A 39 6.99 -8.07 0.92
CA ASN A 39 7.96 -7.24 1.62
C ASN A 39 9.31 -7.35 0.90
N ASN A 40 9.87 -6.20 0.52
CA ASN A 40 11.20 -6.13 -0.07
C ASN A 40 11.98 -4.99 0.59
N SER A 41 13.04 -5.34 1.31
CA SER A 41 14.00 -4.39 1.88
C SER A 41 13.33 -3.31 2.75
N GLY A 42 12.37 -3.71 3.60
CA GLY A 42 11.67 -2.80 4.50
C GLY A 42 10.57 -1.96 3.84
N VAL A 43 10.19 -2.30 2.60
CA VAL A 43 9.01 -1.76 1.93
C VAL A 43 7.99 -2.86 1.75
N THR A 44 6.82 -2.68 2.34
CA THR A 44 5.69 -3.58 2.14
C THR A 44 4.79 -3.04 1.03
N THR A 45 4.49 -3.87 0.03
CA THR A 45 3.58 -3.56 -1.07
C THR A 45 2.34 -4.46 -0.99
N ARG A 46 1.15 -3.88 -1.18
CA ARG A 46 -0.12 -4.59 -1.12
C ARG A 46 -0.97 -4.27 -2.34
N CYS A 47 -1.81 -5.23 -2.72
CA CYS A 47 -2.79 -5.06 -3.78
C CYS A 47 -4.18 -5.53 -3.34
N CYS A 48 -5.21 -4.84 -3.80
CA CYS A 48 -6.61 -5.14 -3.51
C CYS A 48 -7.54 -4.53 -4.59
N VAL A 49 -8.83 -4.85 -4.55
CA VAL A 49 -9.82 -4.49 -5.61
C VAL A 49 -11.08 -3.80 -5.08
N LYS A 50 -11.21 -3.65 -3.76
CA LYS A 50 -12.37 -2.99 -3.14
C LYS A 50 -12.16 -1.48 -3.08
N ASP A 51 -13.25 -0.72 -3.00
CA ASP A 51 -13.17 0.73 -2.85
C ASP A 51 -12.34 1.11 -1.62
N LEU A 52 -11.39 2.03 -1.80
CA LEU A 52 -10.51 2.58 -0.78
C LEU A 52 -9.70 1.55 0.03
N CYS A 53 -9.49 0.34 -0.52
CA CYS A 53 -8.84 -0.73 0.23
C CYS A 53 -7.32 -0.56 0.45
N ASN A 54 -6.70 0.41 -0.23
CA ASN A 54 -5.27 0.72 -0.15
C ASN A 54 -4.99 1.89 0.81
N SER A 55 -5.60 1.87 1.99
CA SER A 55 -5.48 2.92 3.02
C SER A 55 -4.62 2.53 4.21
N TYR A 56 -4.11 1.29 4.30
CA TYR A 56 -3.45 0.80 5.51
C TYR A 56 -2.22 1.63 5.88
N GLY A 57 -1.34 1.89 4.90
CA GLY A 57 -0.16 2.74 5.13
C GLY A 57 -0.58 4.17 5.51
N VAL A 58 -1.55 4.72 4.78
CA VAL A 58 -2.04 6.09 4.97
C VAL A 58 -2.62 6.29 6.37
N ASP A 59 -3.37 5.32 6.87
CA ASP A 59 -3.99 5.36 8.19
C ASP A 59 -2.95 5.26 9.32
N LYS A 60 -1.82 4.58 9.07
CA LYS A 60 -0.71 4.49 10.02
C LYS A 60 0.10 5.77 10.09
N THR A 61 0.42 6.39 8.94
CA THR A 61 1.12 7.69 8.91
C THR A 61 0.32 8.78 9.62
N LYS A 62 -1.00 8.84 9.39
CA LYS A 62 -1.90 9.80 10.07
C LYS A 62 -1.93 9.63 11.59
N ARG A 63 -1.74 8.41 12.11
CA ARG A 63 -1.66 8.18 13.56
C ARG A 63 -0.35 8.69 14.14
N SER A 64 0.75 8.57 13.39
CA SER A 64 2.05 9.10 13.80
C SER A 64 2.02 10.63 13.95
N THR A 65 1.53 11.34 12.93
CA THR A 65 1.46 12.81 12.95
C THR A 65 0.49 13.39 13.99
N ASN A 66 -0.62 12.69 14.25
CA ASN A 66 -1.57 13.10 15.29
C ASN A 66 -1.05 12.85 16.72
N MET A 67 -0.03 12.00 16.91
CA MET A 67 0.62 11.80 18.21
C MET A 67 1.62 12.93 18.51
N GLU A 68 2.29 13.47 17.48
CA GLU A 68 3.20 14.62 17.63
C GLU A 68 2.48 15.94 17.94
N SER A 69 1.22 16.11 17.50
CA SER A 69 0.43 17.34 17.76
C SER A 69 -0.21 17.40 19.17
N ARG A 70 0.14 16.47 20.07
CA ARG A 70 -0.40 16.40 21.44
C ARG A 70 0.63 16.66 22.54
N ILE A 71 1.81 17.19 22.18
CA ILE A 71 2.88 17.59 23.11
C ILE A 71 2.98 19.11 23.15
#